data_AF-A0A525C0J8-F1
#
_entry.id   AF-A0A525C0J8-F1
#
_cell.length_a   1.000
_cell.length_b   1.000
_cell.length_c   1.000
_cell.angle_alpha   90.00
_cell.angle_beta   90.00
_cell.angle_gamma   90.00
#
_symmetry.space_group_name_H-M   'P 1'
#
loop_
_entity.id
_entity.type
_entity.pdbx_description
1 polymer ?
#
loop_
_entity_poly.entity_id
_entity_poly.type
_entity_poly.pdbx_seq_one_letter_code
_entity_poly.pdbx_strand_id
1 'polypeptide(L)' 'TGMVEVHRYYTEELFEKPVGELMTKAADIISVAPDADVTDAVKIFMDTSVHRLLVMTKGEIVGIISTKDALRALMKNTQ' A
#
# COMPACT_ATOMS: atom_id res chain seq x y z
N THR A 1 -6.83 2.47 11.73
CA THR A 1 -5.55 2.29 11.02
C THR A 1 -5.69 2.84 9.62
N GLY A 2 -4.64 3.45 9.05
CA GLY A 2 -4.70 4.09 7.74
C GLY A 2 -3.34 4.16 7.04
N MET A 3 -3.32 4.59 5.78
CA MET A 3 -2.09 4.78 5.00
C MET A 3 -1.87 6.26 4.70
N VAL A 4 -0.61 6.72 4.77
CA VAL A 4 -0.24 8.10 4.39
C VAL A 4 0.72 8.04 3.21
N GLU A 5 0.37 8.75 2.15
CA GLU A 5 1.23 8.95 0.99
C GLU A 5 1.88 10.33 1.08
N VAL A 6 3.05 10.39 1.73
CA VAL A 6 3.78 11.64 2.00
C VAL A 6 4.05 12.47 0.73
N HIS A 7 4.27 11.81 -0.41
CA HIS A 7 4.47 12.50 -1.69
C HIS A 7 3.24 13.30 -2.16
N ARG A 8 2.07 13.16 -1.55
CA ARG A 8 0.89 13.97 -1.88
C ARG A 8 0.87 15.32 -1.17
N TYR A 9 1.76 15.52 -0.22
CA TYR A 9 1.83 16.70 0.64
C TYR A 9 3.22 17.33 0.48
N TYR A 10 3.32 18.29 -0.43
CA TYR A 10 4.56 19.05 -0.70
C TYR A 10 4.60 20.40 0.03
N THR A 11 3.82 20.58 1.09
CA THR A 11 3.65 21.86 1.82
C THR A 11 4.14 21.74 3.26
N GLU A 12 4.54 22.87 3.86
CA GLU A 12 4.94 22.93 5.29
C GLU A 12 3.80 22.47 6.23
N GLU A 13 2.56 22.53 5.74
CA GLU A 13 1.34 22.06 6.40
C GLU A 13 1.41 20.57 6.81
N LEU A 14 2.26 19.77 6.15
CA LEU A 14 2.52 18.38 6.52
C LEU A 14 3.07 18.25 7.96
N PHE A 15 3.88 19.20 8.41
CA PHE A 15 4.54 19.15 9.72
C PHE A 15 3.66 19.66 10.87
N GLU A 16 2.56 20.34 10.55
CA GLU A 16 1.67 20.98 11.52
C GLU A 16 0.41 20.15 11.81
N LYS A 17 0.13 19.13 10.99
CA LYS A 17 -1.08 18.29 11.12
C LYS A 17 -0.78 16.92 11.74
N PRO A 18 -1.68 16.39 12.59
CA PRO A 18 -1.62 15.00 13.02
C PRO A 18 -1.63 14.04 11.81
N VAL A 19 -0.82 12.98 11.86
CA VAL A 19 -0.74 11.95 10.81
C VAL A 19 -2.12 11.35 10.47
N GLY A 20 -3.01 11.25 11.46
CA GLY A 20 -4.39 10.77 11.28
C GLY A 20 -5.28 11.67 10.42
N GLU A 21 -4.94 12.95 10.25
CA GLU A 21 -5.64 13.86 9.33
C GLU A 21 -5.11 13.76 7.90
N LEU A 22 -3.90 13.25 7.74
CA LEU A 22 -3.22 13.10 6.45
C LEU A 22 -3.44 11.71 5.83
N MET A 23 -3.98 10.77 6.60
CA MET A 23 -4.16 9.38 6.18
C MET A 23 -5.39 9.18 5.28
N THR A 24 -5.26 8.26 4.33
CA THR A 24 -6.40 7.66 3.65
C THR A 24 -7.24 6.89 4.67
N LYS A 25 -8.56 7.11 4.65
CA LYS A 25 -9.50 6.41 5.53
C LYS A 25 -9.50 4.92 5.21
N ALA A 26 -9.67 4.10 6.24
CA ALA A 26 -9.64 2.64 6.10
C ALA A 26 -10.59 2.10 5.01
N ALA A 27 -11.77 2.72 4.84
CA ALA A 27 -12.75 2.34 3.82
C ALA A 27 -12.27 2.57 2.38
N ASP A 28 -11.30 3.45 2.18
CA ASP A 28 -10.76 3.84 0.87
C ASP A 28 -9.39 3.19 0.59
N ILE A 29 -8.89 2.35 1.51
CA ILE A 29 -7.60 1.66 1.32
C ILE A 29 -7.82 0.39 0.50
N ILE A 30 -7.02 0.26 -0.56
CA ILE A 30 -6.95 -0.97 -1.34
C ILE A 30 -6.03 -1.95 -0.60
N SER A 31 -6.54 -3.16 -0.38
CA SER A 31 -5.84 -4.24 0.34
C SER A 31 -5.88 -5.54 -0.44
N VAL A 32 -4.95 -6.45 -0.10
CA VAL A 32 -4.92 -7.84 -0.59
C VAL A 32 -5.00 -8.81 0.58
N ALA A 33 -5.45 -10.03 0.31
CA ALA A 33 -5.44 -11.11 1.29
C ALA A 33 -4.02 -11.69 1.45
N PRO A 34 -3.67 -12.29 2.61
CA PRO A 34 -2.33 -12.86 2.84
C PRO A 34 -2.02 -14.07 1.96
N ASP A 35 -3.03 -14.69 1.36
CA ASP A 35 -2.94 -15.83 0.44
C ASP A 35 -3.07 -15.41 -1.04
N ALA A 36 -3.15 -14.11 -1.34
CA ALA A 36 -3.15 -13.61 -2.70
C ALA A 36 -1.77 -13.77 -3.37
N ASP A 37 -1.76 -14.02 -4.68
CA ASP A 37 -0.51 -14.13 -5.42
C ASP A 37 0.13 -12.74 -5.61
N VAL A 38 1.47 -12.72 -5.73
CA VAL A 38 2.21 -11.48 -6.02
C VAL A 38 1.70 -10.82 -7.31
N THR A 39 1.23 -11.60 -8.28
CA THR A 39 0.64 -11.10 -9.53
C THR A 39 -0.64 -10.31 -9.31
N ASP A 40 -1.43 -10.63 -8.28
CA ASP A 40 -2.65 -9.86 -7.95
C ASP A 40 -2.27 -8.47 -7.44
N ALA A 41 -1.27 -8.39 -6.56
CA ALA A 41 -0.73 -7.11 -6.11
C ALA A 41 -0.17 -6.28 -7.28
N VAL A 42 0.56 -6.91 -8.22
CA VAL A 42 1.07 -6.26 -9.44
C VAL A 42 -0.07 -5.72 -10.29
N LYS A 43 -1.13 -6.49 -10.51
CA LYS A 43 -2.29 -6.05 -11.28
C LYS A 43 -2.94 -4.81 -10.65
N ILE A 44 -3.14 -4.82 -9.34
CA ILE A 44 -3.67 -3.66 -8.61
C ILE A 44 -2.74 -2.44 -8.78
N PHE A 45 -1.43 -2.62 -8.69
CA PHE A 45 -0.47 -1.53 -8.93
C PHE A 45 -0.50 -0.98 -10.36
N MET A 46 -0.88 -1.81 -11.35
CA MET A 46 -1.02 -1.38 -12.75
C MET A 46 -2.35 -0.66 -13.00
N ASP A 47 -3.42 -1.14 -12.39
CA ASP A 47 -4.78 -0.63 -12.58
C ASP A 47 -5.05 0.64 -11.75
N THR A 48 -4.17 0.97 -10.80
CA THR A 48 -4.35 2.08 -9.87
C THR A 48 -3.06 2.89 -9.71
N SER A 49 -3.15 4.06 -9.09
CA SER A 49 -1.98 4.92 -8.82
C SER A 49 -1.30 4.64 -7.48
N VAL A 50 -1.69 3.57 -6.76
CA VAL A 50 -1.11 3.26 -5.45
C VAL A 50 0.21 2.52 -5.59
N HIS A 51 1.11 2.75 -4.65
CA HIS A 51 2.43 2.08 -4.65
C HIS A 51 2.62 1.11 -3.48
N ARG A 52 1.62 1.01 -2.61
CA ARG A 52 1.59 0.12 -1.44
C ARG A 52 0.18 -0.40 -1.23
N LEU A 53 0.08 -1.66 -0.83
CA LEU A 53 -1.17 -2.30 -0.42
C LEU A 53 -1.01 -2.79 1.02
N LEU A 54 -2.10 -2.72 1.79
CA LEU A 54 -2.19 -3.44 3.04
C LEU A 54 -2.45 -4.92 2.76
N VAL A 55 -1.78 -5.79 3.51
CA VAL A 55 -2.15 -7.20 3.58
C VAL A 55 -3.08 -7.36 4.78
N MET A 56 -4.31 -7.78 4.53
CA MET A 56 -5.35 -7.82 5.55
C MET A 56 -6.02 -9.20 5.62
N THR A 57 -6.36 -9.62 6.84
CA THR A 57 -7.18 -10.80 7.08
C THR A 57 -8.08 -10.56 8.30
N LYS A 58 -9.34 -11.00 8.22
CA LYS A 58 -10.33 -10.83 9.31
C LYS A 58 -10.44 -9.39 9.85
N GLY A 59 -10.29 -8.39 8.99
CA GLY A 59 -10.36 -6.98 9.36
C GLY A 59 -9.09 -6.42 10.02
N GLU A 60 -8.06 -7.24 10.19
CA GLU A 60 -6.78 -6.84 10.77
C GLU A 60 -5.70 -6.71 9.69
N ILE A 61 -4.75 -5.80 9.94
CA ILE A 61 -3.57 -5.65 9.09
C ILE A 61 -2.51 -6.62 9.57
N VAL A 62 -2.07 -7.49 8.67
CA VAL A 62 -1.03 -8.49 8.95
C VAL A 62 0.25 -8.25 8.17
N GLY A 63 0.27 -7.27 7.25
CA GLY A 63 1.46 -6.91 6.51
C GLY A 63 1.26 -5.74 5.55
N ILE A 64 2.31 -5.43 4.81
CA ILE A 64 2.34 -4.41 3.77
C ILE A 64 3.17 -4.95 2.60
N ILE A 65 2.71 -4.73 1.37
CA ILE A 65 3.50 -4.99 0.16
C ILE A 65 3.62 -3.71 -0.66
N SER A 66 4.83 -3.41 -1.15
CA SER A 66 5.07 -2.31 -2.07
C SER A 66 5.33 -2.79 -3.50
N THR A 67 5.22 -1.88 -4.47
CA THR A 67 5.64 -2.13 -5.85
C THR A 67 7.08 -2.64 -5.94
N LYS A 68 7.98 -2.13 -5.10
CA LYS A 68 9.38 -2.58 -5.04
C LYS A 68 9.51 -4.03 -4.55
N ASP A 69 8.69 -4.46 -3.61
CA ASP A 69 8.72 -5.82 -3.09
C ASP A 69 8.21 -6.82 -4.13
N ALA A 70 7.11 -6.46 -4.81
CA ALA A 70 6.57 -7.25 -5.92
C ALA A 70 7.59 -7.38 -7.07
N LEU A 71 8.25 -6.29 -7.47
CA LEU A 71 9.32 -6.31 -8.48
C LEU A 71 10.48 -7.23 -8.06
N ARG A 72 10.94 -7.14 -6.80
CA ARG A 72 12.00 -8.01 -6.28
C ARG A 72 11.60 -9.49 -6.31
N ALA A 73 10.35 -9.81 -5.98
CA ALA A 73 9.84 -11.18 -6.02
C ALA A 73 9.85 -11.74 -7.44
N LEU A 74 9.39 -10.95 -8.43
CA LEU A 74 9.42 -11.34 -9.84
C LEU A 74 10.85 -11.56 -10.37
N MET A 75 11.77 -10.65 -10.03
CA MET A 75 13.17 -10.79 -10.46
C MET A 75 13.85 -12.03 -9.87
N LYS A 76 13.50 -12.43 -8.64
CA LYS A 76 14.02 -13.66 -8.01
C LYS A 76 13.45 -14.94 -8.61
N ASN A 77 12.27 -14.89 -9.22
CA ASN A 77 11.61 -16.04 -9.86
C ASN A 77 12.05 -16.26 -11.32
N THR A 78 12.92 -15.41 -11.87
CA THR A 78 13.40 -15.50 -13.26
C THR A 78 14.81 -16.11 -13.34
N GLN A 79 15.18 -16.99 -12.40
CA GLN A 79 16.51 -17.58 -12.29
C GLN A 79 16.45 -19.11 -12.32
#